data_AF-A0A7Y5R5J9-F1
#
_entry.id   AF-A0A7Y5R5J9-F1
#
_cell.length_a   1.000
_cell.length_b   1.000
_cell.length_c   1.000
_cell.angle_alpha   90.00
_cell.angle_beta   90.00
_cell.angle_gamma   90.00
#
_symmetry.space_group_name_H-M   'P 1'
#
loop_
_entity.id
_entity.type
_entity.pdbx_description
1 polymer ?
#
loop_
_entity_poly.entity_id
_entity_poly.type
_entity_poly.pdbx_seq_one_letter_code
_entity_poly.pdbx_strand_id
1 'polypeptide(L)'
;MAGVIGWFFSIVAGAVVFTWLFNGSRGSLLACAVFHGLIDVVFLADYGNDNMMQYIGMLVTLWGIAVLLIWGWKNLASGERVESF
;
A
#
# COMPACT_ATOMS: atom_id res chain seq x y z
N MET A 1 -2.43 -17.96 14.63
CA MET A 1 -2.67 -18.10 13.17
C MET A 1 -3.40 -16.91 12.56
N ALA A 2 -4.46 -16.38 13.18
CA ALA A 2 -5.19 -15.22 12.65
C ALA A 2 -4.31 -13.98 12.35
N GLY A 3 -3.31 -13.68 13.19
CA GLY A 3 -2.39 -12.55 12.98
C GLY A 3 -1.51 -12.67 11.73
N VAL A 4 -1.08 -13.88 11.35
CA VAL A 4 -0.26 -14.11 10.14
C VAL A 4 -1.08 -13.86 8.88
N ILE A 5 -2.36 -14.25 8.90
CA ILE A 5 -3.29 -14.02 7.80
C ILE A 5 -3.54 -12.52 7.65
N GLY A 6 -3.84 -11.81 8.74
CA GLY A 6 -4.04 -10.35 8.71
C GLY A 6 -2.81 -9.59 8.22
N TRP A 7 -1.63 -9.98 8.69
CA TRP A 7 -0.35 -9.43 8.23
C TRP A 7 -0.13 -9.66 6.73
N PHE A 8 -0.36 -10.87 6.23
CA PHE A 8 -0.22 -11.18 4.81
C PHE A 8 -1.16 -10.33 3.95
N PHE A 9 -2.44 -10.21 4.32
CA PHE A 9 -3.38 -9.37 3.59
C PHE A 9 -3.01 -7.88 3.63
N SER A 10 -2.44 -7.41 4.74
CA SER A 10 -1.95 -6.03 4.85
C SER A 10 -0.79 -5.75 3.88
N ILE A 11 0.16 -6.68 3.75
CA ILE A 11 1.24 -6.57 2.76
C ILE A 11 0.70 -6.57 1.34
N VAL A 12 -0.21 -7.50 1.02
CA VAL A 12 -0.81 -7.58 -0.33
C VAL A 12 -1.56 -6.29 -0.65
N ALA A 13 -2.38 -5.78 0.27
CA ALA A 13 -3.09 -4.51 0.09
C ALA A 13 -2.11 -3.34 -0.11
N GLY A 14 -1.03 -3.29 0.69
CA GLY A 14 0.05 -2.32 0.54
C GLY A 14 0.69 -2.37 -0.85
N ALA A 15 1.05 -3.57 -1.35
CA ALA A 15 1.65 -3.75 -2.67
C ALA A 15 0.74 -3.28 -3.81
N VAL A 16 -0.57 -3.55 -3.71
CA VAL A 16 -1.56 -3.13 -4.70
C VAL A 16 -1.70 -1.59 -4.72
N VAL A 17 -1.80 -0.95 -3.54
CA VAL A 17 -1.83 0.52 -3.42
C VAL A 17 -0.53 1.14 -3.95
N PHE A 18 0.61 0.53 -3.66
CA PHE A 18 1.92 0.96 -4.13
C PHE A 18 2.00 0.97 -5.66
N THR A 19 1.51 -0.11 -6.29
CA THR A 19 1.45 -0.26 -7.74
C THR A 19 0.51 0.76 -8.37
N TRP A 20 -0.65 0.98 -7.77
CA TRP A 20 -1.61 2.01 -8.22
C TRP A 20 -1.01 3.42 -8.14
N LEU A 21 -0.33 3.74 -7.04
CA LEU A 21 0.32 5.04 -6.84
C LEU A 21 1.44 5.27 -7.84
N PHE A 22 2.26 4.24 -8.11
CA PHE A 22 3.32 4.31 -9.11
C PHE A 22 2.75 4.60 -10.51
N ASN A 23 1.71 3.87 -10.92
CA ASN A 23 1.07 4.07 -12.23
C ASN A 23 0.34 5.42 -12.32
N GLY A 24 -0.37 5.83 -11.26
CA GLY A 24 -1.06 7.12 -11.19
C GLY A 24 -0.11 8.32 -11.18
N SER A 25 1.10 8.16 -10.64
CA SER A 25 2.14 9.19 -10.63
C SER A 25 3.02 9.19 -11.89
N ARG A 26 2.64 8.45 -12.94
CA ARG A 26 3.39 8.28 -14.19
C ARG A 26 4.80 7.71 -14.00
N GLY A 27 4.95 6.79 -13.04
CA GLY A 27 6.22 6.14 -12.72
C GLY A 27 7.14 6.95 -11.80
N SER A 28 6.59 7.88 -11.00
CA SER A 28 7.41 8.69 -10.09
C SER A 28 7.94 7.87 -8.91
N LEU A 29 9.24 7.60 -8.93
CA LEU A 29 9.96 6.97 -7.82
C LEU A 29 9.89 7.79 -6.53
N LEU A 30 9.81 9.13 -6.62
CA LEU A 30 9.71 10.01 -5.47
C LEU A 30 8.40 9.81 -4.71
N ALA A 31 7.28 9.71 -5.43
CA ALA A 31 5.97 9.48 -4.82
C ALA A 31 5.91 8.12 -4.09
N CYS A 32 6.50 7.09 -4.70
CA CYS A 32 6.65 5.77 -4.09
C CYS A 32 7.55 5.78 -2.85
N ALA A 33 8.71 6.44 -2.91
CA ALA A 33 9.63 6.53 -1.78
C ALA A 33 9.01 7.26 -0.57
N VAL A 34 8.28 8.36 -0.82
CA VAL A 34 7.57 9.09 0.23
C VAL A 34 6.47 8.23 0.84
N PHE A 35 5.65 7.57 0.03
CA PHE A 35 4.60 6.69 0.53
C PHE A 35 5.17 5.49 1.30
N HIS A 36 6.24 4.87 0.80
CA HIS A 36 6.93 3.78 1.48
C HIS A 36 7.44 4.21 2.86
N GLY A 37 8.18 5.33 2.91
CA GLY A 37 8.72 5.86 4.15
C GLY A 37 7.64 6.23 5.16
N LEU A 38 6.50 6.76 4.71
CA LEU A 38 5.37 7.05 5.60
C LEU A 38 4.77 5.77 6.20
N ILE A 39 4.62 4.72 5.40
CA ILE A 39 4.14 3.41 5.87
C ILE A 39 5.12 2.82 6.90
N ASP A 40 6.43 2.86 6.63
CA ASP A 40 7.44 2.39 7.58
C ASP A 40 7.42 3.17 8.89
N VAL A 41 7.30 4.49 8.85
CA VAL A 41 7.15 5.30 10.08
C VAL A 41 5.92 4.86 10.89
N VAL A 42 4.81 4.59 10.22
CA VAL A 42 3.57 4.15 10.88
C VAL A 42 3.65 2.72 11.42
N PHE A 43 4.40 1.82 10.78
CA PHE A 43 4.56 0.45 11.25
C PHE A 43 5.68 0.29 12.29
N LEU A 44 6.74 1.09 12.24
CA LEU A 44 7.86 1.01 13.17
C LEU A 44 7.77 1.97 14.37
N ALA A 45 6.84 2.92 14.36
CA ALA A 45 6.62 3.77 15.51
C ALA A 45 6.24 2.93 16.74
N ASP A 46 6.90 3.21 17.87
CA ASP A 46 6.52 2.65 19.15
C ASP A 46 5.33 3.44 19.70
N TYR A 47 4.20 2.75 19.80
CA TYR A 47 2.94 3.33 20.25
C TYR A 47 2.63 3.02 21.73
N GLY A 48 3.50 2.28 22.43
CA GLY A 48 3.29 1.88 23.83
C GLY A 48 2.08 0.95 24.06
N ASN A 49 1.57 0.32 22.99
CA ASN A 49 0.47 -0.64 23.05
C ASN A 49 0.69 -1.77 22.02
N ASP A 50 0.77 -3.00 22.51
CA ASP A 50 1.06 -4.19 21.71
C ASP A 50 0.01 -4.47 20.61
N ASN A 51 -1.21 -3.95 20.76
CA ASN A 51 -2.29 -4.13 19.78
C ASN A 51 -2.32 -3.05 18.69
N MET A 52 -1.53 -1.98 18.83
CA MET A 52 -1.58 -0.83 17.91
C MET A 52 -1.22 -1.23 16.48
N MET A 53 -0.20 -2.09 16.33
CA MET A 53 0.23 -2.66 15.05
C MET A 53 -0.92 -3.38 14.33
N GLN A 54 -1.75 -4.10 15.07
CA GLN A 54 -2.85 -4.88 14.52
C GLN A 54 -4.00 -3.96 14.04
N TYR A 55 -4.29 -2.88 14.78
CA TYR A 55 -5.26 -1.87 14.36
C TYR A 55 -4.79 -1.08 13.14
N ILE A 56 -3.51 -0.70 13.09
CA ILE A 56 -2.90 -0.01 11.95
C ILE A 56 -2.93 -0.89 10.70
N GLY A 57 -2.52 -2.16 10.82
CA GLY A 57 -2.58 -3.11 9.72
C GLY A 57 -4.00 -3.30 9.18
N MET A 58 -5.00 -3.37 10.07
CA MET A 58 -6.41 -3.42 9.67
C MET A 58 -6.85 -2.16 8.92
N LEU A 59 -6.52 -0.97 9.43
CA LEU A 59 -6.86 0.31 8.82
C LEU A 59 -6.22 0.49 7.44
N VAL A 60 -4.93 0.18 7.30
CA VAL A 60 -4.21 0.23 6.02
C VAL A 60 -4.84 -0.74 5.01
N THR A 61 -5.24 -1.93 5.45
CA THR A 61 -5.91 -2.91 4.58
C THR A 61 -7.28 -2.41 4.12
N LEU A 62 -8.10 -1.91 5.03
CA LEU A 62 -9.42 -1.34 4.70
C LEU A 62 -9.29 -0.13 3.77
N TRP A 63 -8.32 0.74 4.03
CA TRP A 63 -8.05 1.89 3.19
C TRP A 63 -7.57 1.47 1.80
N GLY A 64 -6.69 0.47 1.70
CA GLY A 64 -6.25 -0.08 0.43
C GLY A 64 -7.42 -0.65 -0.38
N ILE A 65 -8.34 -1.38 0.26
CA ILE A 65 -9.57 -1.86 -0.37
C ILE A 65 -10.46 -0.69 -0.82
N ALA A 66 -10.64 0.33 0.02
CA ALA A 66 -11.46 1.50 -0.31
C ALA A 66 -10.89 2.28 -1.50
N VAL A 67 -9.57 2.51 -1.55
CA VAL A 67 -8.89 3.16 -2.67
C VAL A 67 -9.13 2.38 -3.97
N LEU A 68 -9.06 1.04 -3.91
CA LEU A 68 -9.30 0.18 -5.07
C LEU A 68 -10.75 0.21 -5.54
N LEU A 69 -11.71 0.30 -4.62
CA LEU A 69 -13.14 0.39 -4.94
C LEU A 69 -13.51 1.76 -5.53
N ILE A 70 -12.96 2.85 -5.00
CA ILE A 70 -13.31 4.22 -5.39
C ILE A 70 -12.63 4.63 -6.70
N TRP A 71 -11.31 4.43 -6.81
CA TRP A 71 -10.54 4.86 -7.97
C TRP A 71 -10.38 3.77 -9.04
N GLY A 72 -10.85 2.56 -8.72
CA GLY A 72 -10.96 1.47 -9.66
C GLY A 72 -9.62 0.92 -10.14
N TRP A 73 -9.71 -0.25 -10.77
CA TRP A 73 -8.58 -0.99 -11.33
C TRP A 73 -7.98 -0.30 -12.58
N LYS A 74 -8.43 0.90 -12.93
CA LYS A 74 -8.03 1.63 -14.14
C LYS A 74 -6.54 1.98 -14.20
N ASN A 75 -5.88 2.08 -13.05
CA ASN A 75 -4.43 2.29 -12.96
C ASN A 75 -3.67 1.04 -12.50
N LEU A 76 -4.32 -0.13 -12.38
CA LEU A 76 -3.65 -1.41 -12.13
C LEU A 76 -3.25 -1.99 -13.49
N ALA A 77 -2.02 -1.70 -13.90
CA ALA A 77 -1.47 -2.01 -15.22
C ALA A 77 -2.33 -1.46 -16.38
N SER A 78 -2.28 -0.15 -16.61
CA SER A 78 -2.57 0.37 -17.95
C SER A 78 -1.45 -0.12 -18.86
N GLY A 79 -1.77 -1.01 -19.80
CA GLY A 79 -0.84 -1.43 -20.84
C GLY A 79 -0.27 -0.22 -21.58
N GLU A 80 1.03 -0.01 -21.49
CA GLU A 80 2.04 -0.27 -22.53
C GLU A 80 3.40 -0.17 -21.83
N ARG A 81 4.28 -1.14 -22.07
CA ARG A 81 5.66 -1.12 -21.58
C ARG A 81 6.33 0.09 -22.23
N VAL A 82 6.93 0.98 -21.44
CA VAL A 82 7.77 2.05 -22.00
C VAL A 82 8.92 1.38 -22.76
N GLU A 83 8.87 1.41 -24.09
CA GLU A 83 9.99 0.99 -24.92
C GLU A 83 11.11 2.00 -24.72
N SER A 84 12.21 1.55 -24.12
CA SER A 84 13.45 2.31 -24.05
C SER A 84 14.06 2.38 -25.45
N PHE A 85 14.17 3.60 -25.98
CA PHE A 85 14.96 3.93 -27.17
C PHE A 85 16.45 3.61 -26.98
#